data_AF-A0A0F7F6A9-F1
#
_entry.id   AF-A0A0F7F6A9-F1
#
_cell.length_a   1.000
_cell.length_b   1.000
_cell.length_c   1.000
_cell.angle_alpha   90.00
_cell.angle_beta   90.00
_cell.angle_gamma   90.00
#
_symmetry.space_group_name_H-M   'P 1'
#
loop_
_entity.id
_entity.type
_entity.pdbx_description
1 polymer ?
#
loop_
_entity_poly.entity_id
_entity_poly.type
_entity_poly.pdbx_seq_one_letter_code
_entity_poly.pdbx_strand_id
1 'polypeptide(L)'
;MIEIYTHEWKTVSARVAEAMRDGKITVEQTCAAVIPVLDLLRSVFPDDAEFPARQGEYYHLDGQLRRAGQAYHTALKLDPPPALTEQEADAIRRHCPLLLTTEAECFPLKDIAAVHHPTRPLIGYHLFWEDDFDFPDDYEPCDHEEIWVEYDPEEAAVTQVMTFFHSSVISSEEAVREAREHGERPIIRIEWGKHGSLLKGWKNIDIPMKNMTMQDWMRQTYEHVKNGGRLPEHPLKRFWPQGYEGSYESYIDFSVPVDPLLYLERKPLMFKSLHANAILFTQAIPYNFHPKMEWPDRFARALLD
;
A
#
# COMPACT_ATOMS: atom_id res chain seq x y z
N MET A 1 20.67 -11.95 -35.79
CA MET A 1 19.54 -12.89 -35.61
C MET A 1 18.89 -12.69 -34.24
N ILE A 2 19.64 -12.79 -33.13
CA ILE A 2 19.09 -12.53 -31.79
C ILE A 2 18.54 -11.11 -31.64
N GLU A 3 19.18 -10.10 -32.22
CA GLU A 3 18.70 -8.70 -32.20
C GLU A 3 17.30 -8.54 -32.80
N ILE A 4 16.97 -9.29 -33.85
CA ILE A 4 15.63 -9.29 -34.47
C ILE A 4 14.61 -9.86 -33.48
N TYR A 5 14.91 -11.02 -32.87
CA TYR A 5 14.03 -11.63 -31.87
C TYR A 5 13.88 -10.78 -30.61
N THR A 6 14.92 -10.07 -30.18
CA THR A 6 14.84 -9.11 -29.08
C THR A 6 13.90 -7.93 -29.41
N HIS A 7 13.95 -7.43 -30.65
CA HIS A 7 13.03 -6.40 -31.10
C HIS A 7 11.57 -6.89 -31.17
N GLU A 8 11.35 -8.12 -31.66
CA GLU A 8 10.04 -8.76 -31.66
C GLU A 8 9.51 -8.95 -30.24
N TRP A 9 10.33 -9.44 -29.30
CA TRP A 9 9.98 -9.58 -27.90
C TRP A 9 9.57 -8.25 -27.27
N LYS A 10 10.30 -7.16 -27.54
CA LYS A 10 9.94 -5.82 -27.05
C LYS A 10 8.54 -5.41 -27.51
N THR A 11 8.23 -5.66 -28.78
CA THR A 11 6.92 -5.33 -29.37
C THR A 11 5.79 -6.17 -28.78
N VAL A 12 6.01 -7.49 -28.62
CA VAL A 12 5.02 -8.39 -28.03
C VAL A 12 4.78 -8.05 -26.56
N SER A 13 5.84 -7.79 -25.80
CA SER A 13 5.76 -7.45 -24.37
C SER A 13 4.98 -6.15 -24.14
N ALA A 14 5.13 -5.15 -25.02
CA ALA A 14 4.35 -3.91 -24.93
C ALA A 14 2.84 -4.17 -25.08
N ARG A 15 2.43 -5.04 -26.01
CA ARG A 15 1.02 -5.42 -26.19
C ARG A 15 0.47 -6.22 -25.00
N VAL A 16 1.30 -7.08 -24.41
CA VAL A 16 0.93 -7.82 -23.19
C VAL A 16 0.73 -6.84 -22.03
N ALA A 17 1.64 -5.88 -21.85
CA ALA A 17 1.53 -4.86 -20.81
C ALA A 17 0.27 -3.97 -20.98
N GLU A 18 -0.08 -3.59 -22.21
CA GLU A 18 -1.33 -2.89 -22.51
C GLU A 18 -2.56 -3.75 -22.14
N ALA A 19 -2.55 -5.03 -22.51
CA ALA A 19 -3.64 -5.94 -22.17
C ALA A 19 -3.77 -6.19 -20.65
N MET A 20 -2.66 -6.21 -19.91
CA MET A 20 -2.66 -6.24 -18.44
C MET A 20 -3.27 -4.96 -17.86
N ARG A 21 -2.85 -3.78 -18.36
CA ARG A 21 -3.36 -2.46 -17.94
C ARG A 21 -4.87 -2.32 -18.17
N ASP A 22 -5.35 -2.87 -19.28
CA ASP A 22 -6.77 -2.89 -19.65
C ASP A 22 -7.59 -3.96 -18.88
N GLY A 23 -6.98 -4.75 -18.01
CA GLY A 23 -7.64 -5.84 -17.29
C GLY A 23 -8.07 -7.01 -18.17
N LYS A 24 -7.53 -7.13 -19.39
CA LYS A 24 -7.80 -8.25 -20.32
C LYS A 24 -7.02 -9.51 -19.95
N ILE A 25 -5.99 -9.37 -19.13
CA ILE A 25 -5.16 -10.44 -18.58
C ILE A 25 -5.36 -10.43 -17.07
N THR A 26 -5.69 -11.59 -16.49
CA THR A 26 -5.93 -11.70 -15.05
C THR A 26 -4.64 -11.60 -14.24
N VAL A 27 -4.74 -11.43 -12.92
CA VAL A 27 -3.57 -11.41 -12.04
C VAL A 27 -2.79 -12.73 -12.12
N GLU A 28 -3.49 -13.87 -12.15
CA GLU A 28 -2.86 -15.20 -12.25
C GLU A 28 -2.13 -15.36 -13.59
N GLN A 29 -2.73 -14.91 -14.69
CA GLN A 29 -2.10 -14.94 -16.01
C GLN A 29 -0.89 -14.00 -16.07
N THR A 30 -0.97 -12.85 -15.40
CA THR A 30 0.14 -11.90 -15.26
C THR A 30 1.29 -12.53 -14.51
N CYS A 31 1.03 -13.14 -13.36
CA CYS A 31 2.02 -13.83 -12.55
C CYS A 31 2.68 -14.98 -13.35
N ALA A 32 1.88 -15.80 -14.03
CA ALA A 32 2.37 -16.89 -14.87
C ALA A 32 3.29 -16.42 -16.02
N ALA A 33 3.06 -15.22 -16.55
CA ALA A 33 3.90 -14.64 -17.61
C ALA A 33 5.19 -14.00 -17.06
N VAL A 34 5.13 -13.31 -15.91
CA VAL A 34 6.25 -12.52 -15.38
C VAL A 34 7.24 -13.37 -14.58
N ILE A 35 6.77 -14.34 -13.81
CA ILE A 35 7.62 -15.17 -12.94
C ILE A 35 8.78 -15.85 -13.71
N PRO A 36 8.56 -16.50 -14.88
CA PRO A 36 9.66 -17.10 -15.64
C PRO A 36 10.70 -16.08 -16.14
N VAL A 37 10.27 -14.87 -16.46
CA VAL A 37 11.18 -13.78 -16.86
C VAL A 37 12.05 -13.37 -15.68
N LEU A 38 11.47 -13.24 -14.48
CA LEU A 38 12.22 -12.94 -13.27
C LEU A 38 13.17 -14.09 -12.87
N ASP A 39 12.78 -15.35 -13.08
CA ASP A 39 13.67 -16.50 -12.85
C ASP A 39 14.90 -16.43 -13.76
N LEU A 40 14.72 -16.07 -15.04
CA LEU A 40 15.82 -15.85 -15.97
C LEU A 40 16.69 -14.67 -15.54
N LEU A 41 16.09 -13.53 -15.19
CA LEU A 41 16.85 -12.34 -14.76
C LEU A 41 17.69 -12.62 -13.52
N ARG A 42 17.13 -13.31 -12.52
CA ARG A 42 17.89 -13.75 -11.33
C ARG A 42 19.06 -14.66 -11.69
N SER A 43 18.93 -15.51 -12.71
CA SER A 43 20.05 -16.36 -13.14
C SER A 43 21.18 -15.58 -13.83
N VAL A 44 20.86 -14.46 -14.46
CA VAL A 44 21.82 -13.58 -15.15
C VAL A 44 22.43 -12.56 -14.20
N PHE A 45 21.65 -12.08 -13.23
CA PHE A 45 22.02 -11.08 -12.24
C PHE A 45 21.85 -11.67 -10.82
N PRO A 46 22.67 -12.65 -10.42
CA PRO A 46 22.48 -13.41 -9.19
C PRO A 46 22.66 -12.59 -7.90
N ASP A 47 23.39 -11.48 -7.98
CA ASP A 47 23.70 -10.63 -6.83
C ASP A 47 22.75 -9.44 -6.69
N ASP A 48 21.78 -9.29 -7.60
CA ASP A 48 20.80 -8.21 -7.58
C ASP A 48 19.55 -8.62 -6.78
N ALA A 49 19.34 -7.95 -5.63
CA ALA A 49 18.23 -8.22 -4.73
C ALA A 49 16.86 -7.81 -5.30
N GLU A 50 16.81 -6.94 -6.32
CA GLU A 50 15.56 -6.48 -6.95
C GLU A 50 14.75 -7.63 -7.54
N PHE A 51 15.41 -8.56 -8.23
CA PHE A 51 14.72 -9.67 -8.88
C PHE A 51 14.06 -10.63 -7.90
N PRO A 52 14.75 -11.19 -6.88
CA PRO A 52 14.07 -12.02 -5.88
C PRO A 52 13.03 -11.25 -5.06
N ALA A 53 13.19 -9.94 -4.82
CA ALA A 53 12.16 -9.13 -4.17
C ALA A 53 10.86 -9.10 -5.01
N ARG A 54 10.97 -8.76 -6.30
CA ARG A 54 9.84 -8.79 -7.24
C ARG A 54 9.26 -10.18 -7.41
N GLN A 55 10.08 -11.23 -7.46
CA GLN A 55 9.59 -12.60 -7.47
C GLN A 55 8.72 -12.90 -6.26
N GLY A 56 9.15 -12.43 -5.08
CA GLY A 56 8.37 -12.51 -3.86
C GLY A 56 6.98 -11.92 -4.05
N GLU A 57 6.89 -10.69 -4.56
CA GLU A 57 5.62 -10.00 -4.83
C GLU A 57 4.71 -10.79 -5.77
N TYR A 58 5.22 -11.26 -6.91
CA TYR A 58 4.40 -12.03 -7.86
C TYR A 58 3.97 -13.39 -7.32
N TYR A 59 4.82 -14.10 -6.58
CA TYR A 59 4.39 -15.33 -5.90
C TYR A 59 3.35 -15.05 -4.82
N HIS A 60 3.46 -13.91 -4.16
CA HIS A 60 2.55 -13.50 -3.09
C HIS A 60 1.18 -13.13 -3.66
N LEU A 61 1.13 -12.35 -4.74
CA LEU A 61 -0.08 -12.05 -5.52
C LEU A 61 -0.77 -13.31 -6.07
N ASP A 62 0.00 -14.33 -6.45
CA ASP A 62 -0.50 -15.61 -6.95
C ASP A 62 -0.86 -16.61 -5.82
N GLY A 63 -0.83 -16.19 -4.55
CA GLY A 63 -1.13 -17.04 -3.39
C GLY A 63 -0.09 -18.13 -3.08
N GLN A 64 1.05 -18.14 -3.77
CA GLN A 64 2.16 -19.08 -3.55
C GLN A 64 3.06 -18.64 -2.37
N LEU A 65 2.46 -18.47 -1.19
CA LEU A 65 3.10 -17.85 -0.01
C LEU A 65 4.43 -18.48 0.41
N ARG A 66 4.58 -19.80 0.26
CA ARG A 66 5.86 -20.47 0.56
C ARG A 66 6.98 -20.03 -0.39
N ARG A 67 6.68 -19.89 -1.68
CA ARG A 67 7.65 -19.42 -2.68
C ARG A 67 7.91 -17.93 -2.51
N ALA A 68 6.88 -17.16 -2.18
CA ALA A 68 7.02 -15.74 -1.83
C ALA A 68 8.01 -15.57 -0.68
N GLY A 69 7.81 -16.26 0.44
CA GLY A 69 8.72 -16.21 1.59
C GLY A 69 10.16 -16.64 1.24
N GLN A 70 10.34 -17.67 0.41
CA GLN A 70 11.68 -18.07 -0.05
C GLN A 70 12.36 -17.00 -0.90
N ALA A 71 11.62 -16.36 -1.79
CA ALA A 71 12.13 -15.28 -2.63
C ALA A 71 12.46 -14.04 -1.79
N TYR A 72 11.57 -13.62 -0.88
CA TYR A 72 11.82 -12.54 0.07
C TYR A 72 13.02 -12.80 0.99
N HIS A 73 13.17 -14.01 1.53
CA HIS A 73 14.37 -14.37 2.28
C HIS A 73 15.65 -14.31 1.43
N THR A 74 15.56 -14.59 0.13
CA THR A 74 16.69 -14.46 -0.79
C THR A 74 17.04 -12.99 -1.01
N ALA A 75 16.03 -12.13 -1.24
CA ALA A 75 16.23 -10.68 -1.36
C ALA A 75 16.92 -10.11 -0.11
N LEU A 76 16.43 -10.43 1.09
CA LEU A 76 17.01 -9.96 2.35
C LEU A 76 18.37 -10.60 2.71
N LYS A 77 18.78 -11.66 2.02
CA LYS A 77 20.16 -12.18 2.14
C LYS A 77 21.13 -11.42 1.24
N LEU A 78 20.66 -10.98 0.07
CA LEU A 78 21.44 -10.20 -0.89
C LEU A 78 21.56 -8.74 -0.47
N ASP A 79 20.47 -8.17 0.05
CA ASP A 79 20.41 -6.82 0.63
C ASP A 79 19.86 -6.88 2.06
N PRO A 80 20.70 -7.20 3.06
CA PRO A 80 20.27 -7.30 4.45
C PRO A 80 19.78 -5.95 5.00
N PRO A 81 18.65 -5.91 5.72
CA PRO A 81 18.14 -4.68 6.29
C PRO A 81 19.13 -4.11 7.31
N PRO A 82 19.57 -2.86 7.18
CA PRO A 82 20.39 -2.22 8.19
C PRO A 82 19.60 -2.04 9.50
N ALA A 83 20.30 -1.93 10.61
CA ALA A 83 19.69 -1.47 11.85
C ALA A 83 19.23 -0.01 11.70
N LEU A 84 18.09 0.32 12.31
CA LEU A 84 17.68 1.71 12.50
C LEU A 84 18.66 2.42 13.43
N THR A 85 19.03 3.63 13.07
CA THR A 85 19.64 4.57 14.02
C THR A 85 18.58 5.13 14.97
N GLU A 86 19.00 5.68 16.13
CA GLU A 86 18.08 6.35 17.04
C GLU A 86 17.35 7.52 16.38
N GLN A 87 18.06 8.30 15.54
CA GLN A 87 17.46 9.41 14.79
C GLN A 87 16.37 8.95 13.82
N GLU A 88 16.57 7.82 13.12
CA GLU A 88 15.56 7.26 12.21
C GLU A 88 14.36 6.69 12.97
N ALA A 89 14.60 6.03 14.10
CA ALA A 89 13.52 5.56 14.97
C ALA A 89 12.70 6.73 15.56
N ASP A 90 13.36 7.83 15.93
CA ASP A 90 12.70 9.05 16.40
C ASP A 90 11.95 9.76 15.27
N ALA A 91 12.47 9.76 14.05
CA ALA A 91 11.77 10.27 12.87
C ALA A 91 10.49 9.46 12.60
N ILE A 92 10.54 8.12 12.69
CA ILE A 92 9.36 7.25 12.58
C ILE A 92 8.29 7.62 13.63
N ARG A 93 8.69 7.86 14.89
CA ARG A 93 7.73 8.24 15.93
C ARG A 93 7.16 9.64 15.71
N ARG A 94 8.03 10.62 15.40
CA ARG A 94 7.68 12.02 15.19
C ARG A 94 6.72 12.20 14.03
N HIS A 95 6.91 11.45 12.95
CA HIS A 95 6.14 11.59 11.72
C HIS A 95 5.04 10.52 11.58
N CYS A 96 4.78 9.74 12.64
CA CYS A 96 3.74 8.72 12.61
C CYS A 96 2.36 9.38 12.43
N PRO A 97 1.61 9.04 11.36
CA PRO A 97 0.37 9.71 11.05
C PRO A 97 -0.69 9.47 12.15
N LEU A 98 -1.54 10.46 12.39
CA LEU A 98 -2.78 10.28 13.12
C LEU A 98 -3.88 9.88 12.12
N LEU A 99 -4.62 8.82 12.41
CA LEU A 99 -5.70 8.36 11.54
C LEU A 99 -7.04 8.84 12.10
N LEU A 100 -7.93 9.23 11.20
CA LEU A 100 -9.28 9.67 11.50
C LEU A 100 -10.28 8.78 10.75
N THR A 101 -11.08 8.04 11.51
CA THR A 101 -12.10 7.11 11.03
C THR A 101 -13.50 7.67 11.31
N THR A 102 -14.53 6.98 10.85
CA THR A 102 -15.92 7.27 11.23
C THR A 102 -16.31 6.50 12.50
N GLU A 103 -17.32 6.96 13.23
CA GLU A 103 -17.86 6.23 14.40
C GLU A 103 -18.35 4.82 14.06
N ALA A 104 -18.75 4.60 12.80
CA ALA A 104 -19.28 3.35 12.33
C ALA A 104 -18.22 2.39 11.76
N GLU A 105 -16.93 2.75 11.77
CA GLU A 105 -15.86 1.89 11.25
C GLU A 105 -15.99 0.46 11.80
N CYS A 106 -16.09 -0.50 10.88
CA CYS A 106 -16.43 -1.87 11.18
C CYS A 106 -15.20 -2.78 11.24
N PHE A 107 -14.07 -2.36 10.67
CA PHE A 107 -12.82 -3.10 10.71
C PHE A 107 -11.77 -2.30 11.49
N PRO A 108 -11.37 -2.73 12.70
CA PRO A 108 -10.35 -2.04 13.47
C PRO A 108 -8.96 -2.23 12.85
N LEU A 109 -8.08 -1.26 13.11
CA LEU A 109 -6.65 -1.39 12.83
C LEU A 109 -6.06 -2.50 13.72
N LYS A 110 -5.47 -3.55 13.12
CA LYS A 110 -4.89 -4.69 13.84
C LYS A 110 -3.44 -4.44 14.20
N ASP A 111 -2.67 -4.01 13.22
CA ASP A 111 -1.23 -3.76 13.34
C ASP A 111 -0.82 -2.60 12.44
N ILE A 112 0.35 -2.04 12.76
CA ILE A 112 1.08 -1.12 11.91
C ILE A 112 2.54 -1.54 11.91
N ALA A 113 3.20 -1.40 10.76
CA ALA A 113 4.65 -1.44 10.67
C ALA A 113 5.16 -0.18 9.99
N ALA A 114 6.33 0.30 10.42
CA ALA A 114 7.01 1.42 9.79
C ALA A 114 8.32 0.93 9.17
N VAL A 115 8.57 1.30 7.92
CA VAL A 115 9.80 1.00 7.20
C VAL A 115 10.44 2.32 6.76
N HIS A 116 11.64 2.59 7.24
CA HIS A 116 12.44 3.74 6.80
C HIS A 116 13.22 3.38 5.54
N HIS A 117 13.22 4.30 4.57
CA HIS A 117 13.94 4.13 3.32
C HIS A 117 15.46 4.25 3.53
N PRO A 118 16.29 3.32 3.03
CA PRO A 118 17.68 3.22 3.48
C PRO A 118 18.56 4.43 3.14
N THR A 119 18.21 5.16 2.07
CA THR A 119 19.00 6.27 1.51
C THR A 119 18.22 7.58 1.35
N ARG A 120 16.96 7.65 1.80
CA ARG A 120 16.11 8.84 1.66
C ARG A 120 15.42 9.12 2.99
N PRO A 121 15.15 10.39 3.35
CA PRO A 121 14.35 10.72 4.52
C PRO A 121 12.86 10.49 4.23
N LEU A 122 12.51 9.22 4.01
CA LEU A 122 11.20 8.76 3.60
C LEU A 122 10.81 7.56 4.47
N ILE A 123 9.61 7.60 5.03
CA ILE A 123 9.08 6.53 5.88
C ILE A 123 7.79 6.00 5.23
N GLY A 124 7.71 4.68 5.04
CA GLY A 124 6.48 3.98 4.72
C GLY A 124 5.81 3.46 5.99
N TYR A 125 4.56 3.84 6.22
CA TYR A 125 3.69 3.29 7.25
C TYR A 125 2.70 2.34 6.59
N HIS A 126 2.75 1.09 7.01
CA HIS A 126 1.94 -0.01 6.50
C HIS A 126 0.87 -0.33 7.54
N LEU A 127 -0.38 -0.05 7.18
CA LEU A 127 -1.55 -0.25 8.03
C LEU A 127 -2.22 -1.57 7.68
N PHE A 128 -2.56 -2.37 8.69
CA PHE A 128 -3.25 -3.64 8.51
C PHE A 128 -4.61 -3.59 9.22
N TRP A 129 -5.68 -3.39 8.45
CA TRP A 129 -7.05 -3.36 8.94
C TRP A 129 -7.65 -4.76 9.00
N GLU A 130 -8.70 -4.97 9.79
CA GLU A 130 -9.23 -6.32 9.99
C GLU A 130 -9.66 -7.03 8.71
N ASP A 131 -10.26 -6.30 7.77
CA ASP A 131 -10.75 -6.84 6.50
C ASP A 131 -10.97 -5.70 5.48
N ASP A 132 -11.44 -6.00 4.26
CA ASP A 132 -11.99 -5.02 3.31
C ASP A 132 -13.45 -5.37 3.01
N PHE A 133 -14.34 -4.41 3.21
CA PHE A 133 -15.78 -4.57 3.03
C PHE A 133 -16.17 -5.04 1.64
N ASP A 134 -15.39 -4.69 0.62
CA ASP A 134 -15.62 -5.15 -0.74
C ASP A 134 -14.95 -6.49 -1.05
N PHE A 135 -14.07 -7.03 -0.22
CA PHE A 135 -13.32 -8.23 -0.55
C PHE A 135 -13.48 -9.42 0.41
N PRO A 136 -14.71 -9.91 0.64
CA PRO A 136 -14.95 -11.05 1.52
C PRO A 136 -14.46 -12.41 0.94
N ASP A 137 -13.91 -12.43 -0.27
CA ASP A 137 -13.55 -13.64 -1.03
C ASP A 137 -12.13 -13.59 -1.62
N ASP A 138 -11.28 -12.64 -1.22
CA ASP A 138 -9.87 -12.59 -1.63
C ASP A 138 -8.96 -13.49 -0.79
N TYR A 139 -9.49 -14.03 0.31
CA TYR A 139 -8.79 -14.90 1.28
C TYR A 139 -7.63 -14.21 1.99
N GLU A 140 -7.61 -12.89 1.99
CA GLU A 140 -6.66 -12.12 2.76
C GLU A 140 -7.15 -11.90 4.19
N PRO A 141 -6.29 -12.01 5.20
CA PRO A 141 -6.70 -11.90 6.60
C PRO A 141 -6.71 -10.46 7.12
N CYS A 142 -6.46 -9.49 6.23
CA CYS A 142 -6.44 -8.06 6.51
C CYS A 142 -6.43 -7.28 5.19
N ASP A 143 -6.94 -6.07 5.25
CA ASP A 143 -6.66 -5.06 4.23
C ASP A 143 -5.35 -4.33 4.55
N HIS A 144 -4.52 -4.11 3.54
CA HIS A 144 -3.19 -3.50 3.66
C HIS A 144 -3.15 -2.15 2.94
N GLU A 145 -2.92 -1.09 3.71
CA GLU A 145 -2.86 0.29 3.23
C GLU A 145 -1.48 0.92 3.48
N GLU A 146 -1.06 1.81 2.58
CA GLU A 146 0.27 2.44 2.62
C GLU A 146 0.18 3.97 2.70
N ILE A 147 0.93 4.54 3.63
CA ILE A 147 1.14 5.99 3.77
C ILE A 147 2.64 6.25 3.73
N TRP A 148 3.09 7.20 2.92
CA TRP A 148 4.49 7.62 2.92
C TRP A 148 4.64 9.06 3.38
N VAL A 149 5.64 9.29 4.22
CA VAL A 149 5.99 10.62 4.74
C VAL A 149 7.44 10.91 4.43
N GLU A 150 7.67 11.93 3.60
CA GLU A 150 8.99 12.50 3.37
C GLU A 150 9.22 13.67 4.33
N TYR A 151 10.43 13.80 4.83
CA TYR A 151 10.82 14.85 5.77
C TYR A 151 12.21 15.41 5.46
N ASP A 152 12.48 16.60 5.99
CA ASP A 152 13.82 17.17 6.02
C ASP A 152 14.57 16.65 7.26
N PRO A 153 15.71 15.97 7.12
CA PRO A 153 16.42 15.37 8.25
C PRO A 153 17.15 16.40 9.15
N GLU A 154 17.38 17.62 8.68
CA GLU A 154 18.01 18.69 9.45
C GLU A 154 16.96 19.44 10.29
N GLU A 155 15.84 19.81 9.66
CA GLU A 155 14.75 20.57 10.30
C GLU A 155 13.71 19.66 10.97
N ALA A 156 13.77 18.35 10.71
CA ALA A 156 12.77 17.36 11.11
C ALA A 156 11.33 17.78 10.72
N ALA A 157 11.20 18.42 9.56
CA ALA A 157 9.95 18.99 9.06
C ALA A 157 9.40 18.16 7.89
N VAL A 158 8.11 17.88 7.87
CA VAL A 158 7.47 17.14 6.78
C VAL A 158 7.58 17.96 5.48
N THR A 159 7.99 17.30 4.40
CA THR A 159 8.14 17.87 3.06
C THR A 159 7.13 17.30 2.07
N GLN A 160 6.72 16.03 2.25
CA GLN A 160 5.69 15.39 1.43
C GLN A 160 4.88 14.38 2.24
N VAL A 161 3.58 14.31 1.96
CA VAL A 161 2.69 13.26 2.47
C VAL A 161 2.01 12.60 1.28
N MET A 162 2.10 11.28 1.20
CA MET A 162 1.54 10.47 0.14
C MET A 162 0.73 9.31 0.72
N THR A 163 -0.27 8.85 0.00
CA THR A 163 -1.00 7.60 0.34
C THR A 163 -1.21 6.77 -0.91
N PHE A 164 -1.36 5.47 -0.73
CA PHE A 164 -1.92 4.59 -1.75
C PHE A 164 -3.44 4.63 -1.61
N PHE A 165 -4.14 5.09 -2.65
CA PHE A 165 -5.58 5.22 -2.67
C PHE A 165 -6.13 4.48 -3.90
N HIS A 166 -6.76 3.33 -3.68
CA HIS A 166 -7.45 2.54 -4.71
C HIS A 166 -6.65 2.36 -6.01
N SER A 167 -5.40 1.89 -5.88
CA SER A 167 -4.42 1.69 -6.97
C SER A 167 -3.68 2.93 -7.48
N SER A 168 -3.81 4.07 -6.81
CA SER A 168 -3.14 5.31 -7.20
C SER A 168 -2.34 5.91 -6.05
N VAL A 169 -1.14 6.41 -6.30
CA VAL A 169 -0.42 7.23 -5.32
C VAL A 169 -0.90 8.67 -5.43
N ILE A 170 -1.34 9.23 -4.31
CA ILE A 170 -1.83 10.61 -4.21
C ILE A 170 -0.96 11.41 -3.25
N SER A 171 -0.88 12.72 -3.43
CA SER A 171 -0.17 13.64 -2.53
C SER A 171 -0.92 14.96 -2.40
N SER A 172 -0.65 15.73 -1.34
CA SER A 172 -1.29 17.01 -1.11
C SER A 172 -0.37 17.97 -0.36
N GLU A 173 -0.18 19.17 -0.89
CA GLU A 173 0.51 20.25 -0.18
C GLU A 173 -0.26 20.68 1.09
N GLU A 174 -1.59 20.60 1.08
CA GLU A 174 -2.39 20.93 2.26
C GLU A 174 -2.16 19.91 3.38
N ALA A 175 -1.87 18.65 3.04
CA ALA A 175 -1.53 17.63 4.03
C ALA A 175 -0.16 17.90 4.69
N VAL A 176 0.80 18.45 3.94
CA VAL A 176 2.08 18.89 4.50
C VAL A 176 1.89 20.06 5.48
N ARG A 177 1.06 21.05 5.12
CA ARG A 177 0.74 22.17 6.02
C ARG A 177 0.01 21.69 7.27
N GLU A 178 -0.99 20.81 7.10
CA GLU A 178 -1.72 20.20 8.22
C GLU A 178 -0.76 19.42 9.14
N ALA A 179 0.19 18.66 8.60
CA ALA A 179 1.18 17.96 9.41
C ALA A 179 2.03 18.91 10.27
N ARG A 180 2.55 20.00 9.69
CA ARG A 180 3.36 21.00 10.40
C ARG A 180 2.58 21.69 11.52
N GLU A 181 1.30 22.00 11.27
CA GLU A 181 0.40 22.57 12.28
C GLU A 181 0.11 21.61 13.44
N HIS A 182 0.32 20.31 13.23
CA HIS A 182 0.06 19.24 14.21
C HIS A 182 1.36 18.55 14.67
N GLY A 183 2.44 19.32 14.80
CA GLY A 183 3.69 18.82 15.37
C GLY A 183 4.43 17.83 14.48
N GLU A 184 4.34 18.01 13.17
CA GLU A 184 4.94 17.18 12.13
C GLU A 184 4.32 15.79 11.97
N ARG A 185 3.11 15.58 12.52
CA ARG A 185 2.31 14.37 12.37
C ARG A 185 1.23 14.57 11.30
N PRO A 186 1.30 13.91 10.14
CA PRO A 186 0.22 13.97 9.16
C PRO A 186 -1.10 13.47 9.71
N ILE A 187 -2.21 14.06 9.29
CA ILE A 187 -3.56 13.60 9.61
C ILE A 187 -4.18 12.96 8.37
N ILE A 188 -4.56 11.70 8.50
CA ILE A 188 -5.05 10.86 7.39
C ILE A 188 -6.47 10.43 7.71
N ARG A 189 -7.38 10.58 6.76
CA ARG A 189 -8.79 10.22 6.91
C ARG A 189 -8.99 8.87 6.24
N ILE A 190 -9.67 7.95 6.90
CA ILE A 190 -9.77 6.55 6.47
C ILE A 190 -11.20 6.30 5.99
N GLU A 191 -11.35 5.95 4.72
CA GLU A 191 -12.63 5.56 4.14
C GLU A 191 -13.22 4.35 4.88
N TRP A 192 -14.51 4.44 5.25
CA TRP A 192 -15.19 3.40 6.01
C TRP A 192 -15.12 2.05 5.31
N GLY A 193 -14.67 1.01 6.02
CA GLY A 193 -14.70 -0.39 5.60
C GLY A 193 -13.80 -0.77 4.42
N LYS A 194 -13.37 0.19 3.60
CA LYS A 194 -12.47 -0.01 2.44
C LYS A 194 -11.09 0.63 2.62
N HIS A 195 -10.91 1.38 3.70
CA HIS A 195 -9.68 2.00 4.20
C HIS A 195 -8.85 2.87 3.26
N GLY A 196 -9.41 3.28 2.12
CA GLY A 196 -8.81 4.29 1.26
C GLY A 196 -8.38 5.52 2.08
N SER A 197 -7.09 5.83 2.03
CA SER A 197 -6.47 6.86 2.88
C SER A 197 -6.49 8.24 2.21
N LEU A 198 -7.35 9.14 2.71
CA LEU A 198 -7.56 10.49 2.18
C LEU A 198 -6.69 11.55 2.89
N LEU A 199 -6.12 12.44 2.08
CA LEU A 199 -5.30 13.57 2.51
C LEU A 199 -6.13 14.84 2.77
N LYS A 200 -5.55 15.83 3.46
CA LYS A 200 -6.16 17.16 3.52
C LYS A 200 -6.38 17.71 2.11
N GLY A 201 -7.53 18.36 1.89
CA GLY A 201 -7.90 18.87 0.57
C GLY A 201 -8.52 17.83 -0.37
N TRP A 202 -8.71 16.59 0.09
CA TRP A 202 -9.13 15.44 -0.74
C TRP A 202 -10.28 15.74 -1.70
N LYS A 203 -11.27 16.55 -1.32
CA LYS A 203 -12.44 16.86 -2.15
C LYS A 203 -12.09 17.33 -3.57
N ASN A 204 -10.95 18.01 -3.73
CA ASN A 204 -10.49 18.57 -5.00
C ASN A 204 -9.35 17.78 -5.65
N ILE A 205 -8.95 16.62 -5.08
CA ILE A 205 -7.89 15.80 -5.65
C ILE A 205 -8.48 14.94 -6.78
N ASP A 206 -7.91 15.05 -7.98
CA ASP A 206 -8.16 14.11 -9.07
C ASP A 206 -7.46 12.78 -8.79
N ILE A 207 -8.18 11.67 -8.93
CA ILE A 207 -7.58 10.34 -8.75
C ILE A 207 -6.87 9.95 -10.07
N PRO A 208 -5.54 9.74 -10.04
CA PRO A 208 -4.79 9.31 -11.23
C PRO A 208 -5.45 8.09 -11.89
N MET A 209 -5.52 8.11 -13.22
CA MET A 209 -6.04 7.03 -14.08
C MET A 209 -7.53 6.67 -13.90
N LYS A 210 -8.28 7.32 -13.00
CA LYS A 210 -9.73 7.07 -12.80
C LYS A 210 -10.63 8.13 -13.45
N ASN A 211 -10.07 9.23 -13.96
CA ASN A 211 -10.81 10.34 -14.59
C ASN A 211 -11.96 10.90 -13.72
N MET A 212 -11.75 10.97 -12.40
CA MET A 212 -12.74 11.52 -11.46
C MET A 212 -12.07 12.11 -10.22
N THR A 213 -12.79 13.00 -9.53
CA THR A 213 -12.36 13.57 -8.25
C THR A 213 -12.58 12.59 -7.11
N MET A 214 -11.84 12.71 -6.01
CA MET A 214 -12.13 11.94 -4.80
C MET A 214 -13.49 12.26 -4.20
N GLN A 215 -14.00 13.48 -4.37
CA GLN A 215 -15.36 13.79 -3.94
C GLN A 215 -16.39 12.94 -4.68
N ASP A 216 -16.25 12.79 -5.99
CA ASP A 216 -17.14 11.94 -6.78
C ASP A 216 -16.96 10.47 -6.42
N TRP A 217 -15.73 10.02 -6.18
CA TRP A 217 -15.44 8.67 -5.70
C TRP A 217 -16.14 8.39 -4.37
N MET A 218 -15.94 9.24 -3.36
CA MET A 218 -16.52 9.06 -2.03
C MET A 218 -18.04 9.03 -2.07
N ARG A 219 -18.69 9.81 -2.94
CA ARG A 219 -20.15 9.74 -3.14
C ARG A 219 -20.58 8.42 -3.74
N GLN A 220 -19.89 7.96 -4.78
CA GLN A 220 -20.20 6.68 -5.43
C GLN A 220 -19.96 5.51 -4.48
N THR A 221 -18.85 5.53 -3.75
CA THR A 221 -18.53 4.48 -2.79
C THR A 221 -19.50 4.47 -1.63
N TYR A 222 -19.90 5.62 -1.08
CA TYR A 222 -20.97 5.68 -0.08
C TYR A 222 -22.25 4.99 -0.55
N GLU A 223 -22.75 5.30 -1.75
CA GLU A 223 -23.95 4.63 -2.28
C GLU A 223 -23.71 3.13 -2.49
N HIS A 224 -22.52 2.73 -2.95
CA HIS A 224 -22.14 1.34 -3.13
C HIS A 224 -22.13 0.56 -1.80
N VAL A 225 -21.43 1.05 -0.78
CA VAL A 225 -21.32 0.37 0.51
C VAL A 225 -22.60 0.44 1.33
N LYS A 226 -23.41 1.50 1.15
CA LYS A 226 -24.76 1.59 1.72
C LYS A 226 -25.67 0.48 1.20
N ASN A 227 -25.48 0.07 -0.05
CA ASN A 227 -26.22 -1.03 -0.68
C ASN A 227 -25.53 -2.40 -0.50
N GLY A 228 -24.63 -2.55 0.48
CA GLY A 228 -23.98 -3.80 0.85
C GLY A 228 -22.67 -4.09 0.12
N GLY A 229 -22.19 -3.17 -0.71
CA GLY A 229 -20.91 -3.26 -1.39
C GLY A 229 -20.84 -4.42 -2.39
N ARG A 230 -19.63 -4.93 -2.64
CA ARG A 230 -19.40 -6.08 -3.52
C ARG A 230 -19.82 -7.38 -2.83
N LEU A 231 -20.49 -8.28 -3.57
CA LEU A 231 -20.98 -9.57 -3.06
C LEU A 231 -21.78 -9.47 -1.74
N PRO A 232 -22.89 -8.70 -1.69
CA PRO A 232 -23.65 -8.48 -0.46
C PRO A 232 -24.16 -9.79 0.19
N GLU A 233 -24.45 -10.80 -0.61
CA GLU A 233 -24.92 -12.11 -0.16
C GLU A 233 -23.80 -13.10 0.21
N HIS A 234 -22.53 -12.66 0.24
CA HIS A 234 -21.42 -13.55 0.58
C HIS A 234 -21.57 -14.09 2.01
N PRO A 235 -21.35 -15.39 2.27
CA PRO A 235 -21.59 -15.98 3.59
C PRO A 235 -20.82 -15.35 4.76
N LEU A 236 -19.67 -14.71 4.52
CA LEU A 236 -18.94 -13.97 5.57
C LEU A 236 -19.63 -12.66 5.96
N LYS A 237 -20.29 -11.98 5.01
CA LYS A 237 -20.98 -10.70 5.26
C LYS A 237 -22.15 -10.80 6.22
N ARG A 238 -22.64 -12.01 6.53
CA ARG A 238 -23.62 -12.22 7.61
C ARG A 238 -23.08 -11.83 9.00
N PHE A 239 -21.76 -11.71 9.14
CA PHE A 239 -21.09 -11.27 10.37
C PHE A 239 -20.60 -9.83 10.30
N TRP A 240 -20.78 -9.17 9.15
CA TRP A 240 -20.43 -7.77 8.93
C TRP A 240 -21.69 -6.91 8.95
N PRO A 241 -21.57 -5.58 9.02
CA PRO A 241 -22.69 -4.70 8.72
C PRO A 241 -23.27 -5.01 7.34
N GLN A 242 -24.59 -4.90 7.20
CA GLN A 242 -25.27 -5.10 5.90
C GLN A 242 -24.93 -3.98 4.91
N GLY A 243 -24.43 -2.85 5.39
CA GLY A 243 -23.99 -1.69 4.65
C GLY A 243 -23.76 -0.53 5.59
N TYR A 244 -23.35 0.61 5.06
CA TYR A 244 -23.24 1.84 5.84
C TYR A 244 -24.63 2.44 6.13
N GLU A 245 -25.05 2.48 7.40
CA GLU A 245 -26.40 2.90 7.79
C GLU A 245 -26.59 4.43 7.93
N GLY A 246 -25.49 5.18 8.04
CA GLY A 246 -25.52 6.63 8.25
C GLY A 246 -25.82 7.46 7.00
N SER A 247 -25.81 8.79 7.16
CA SER A 247 -25.88 9.73 6.04
C SER A 247 -24.50 9.92 5.37
N TYR A 248 -24.47 10.50 4.18
CA TYR A 248 -23.21 10.83 3.50
C TYR A 248 -22.34 11.77 4.35
N GLU A 249 -22.95 12.69 5.09
CA GLU A 249 -22.24 13.61 5.98
C GLU A 249 -21.51 12.85 7.10
N SER A 250 -22.17 11.85 7.69
CA SER A 250 -21.51 10.98 8.69
C SER A 250 -20.40 10.11 8.09
N TYR A 251 -20.57 9.67 6.83
CA TYR A 251 -19.58 8.84 6.10
C TYR A 251 -18.26 9.57 5.87
N ILE A 252 -18.30 10.91 5.79
CA ILE A 252 -17.12 11.75 5.57
C ILE A 252 -16.74 12.62 6.78
N ASP A 253 -17.31 12.34 7.96
CA ASP A 253 -17.09 13.14 9.17
C ASP A 253 -15.66 12.97 9.73
N PHE A 254 -15.12 11.75 9.65
CA PHE A 254 -13.76 11.41 10.09
C PHE A 254 -13.42 11.99 11.47
N SER A 255 -14.29 11.79 12.46
CA SER A 255 -14.16 12.39 13.78
C SER A 255 -13.51 11.48 14.83
N VAL A 256 -13.32 10.19 14.52
CA VAL A 256 -12.82 9.20 15.49
C VAL A 256 -11.32 8.97 15.31
N PRO A 257 -10.49 9.40 16.27
CA PRO A 257 -9.05 9.22 16.16
C PRO A 257 -8.63 7.78 16.45
N VAL A 258 -7.75 7.26 15.60
CA VAL A 258 -6.95 6.05 15.85
C VAL A 258 -5.49 6.51 15.79
N ASP A 259 -4.72 6.24 16.84
CA ASP A 259 -3.32 6.65 16.93
C ASP A 259 -2.38 5.44 16.75
N PRO A 260 -1.82 5.21 15.54
CA PRO A 260 -0.88 4.13 15.28
C PRO A 260 0.42 4.22 16.07
N LEU A 261 0.79 5.41 16.58
CA LEU A 261 1.98 5.53 17.42
C LEU A 261 1.86 4.66 18.67
N LEU A 262 0.65 4.54 19.24
CA LEU A 262 0.38 3.66 20.39
C LEU A 262 0.61 2.18 20.05
N TYR A 263 0.40 1.77 18.81
CA TYR A 263 0.66 0.41 18.35
C TYR A 263 2.16 0.18 18.19
N LEU A 264 2.88 1.13 17.59
CA LEU A 264 4.35 1.08 17.47
C LEU A 264 5.05 1.13 18.84
N GLU A 265 4.49 1.82 19.84
CA GLU A 265 5.04 1.82 21.21
C GLU A 265 4.85 0.47 21.91
N ARG A 266 3.73 -0.23 21.66
CA ARG A 266 3.44 -1.54 22.25
C ARG A 266 4.16 -2.69 21.54
N LYS A 267 4.21 -2.61 20.21
CA LYS A 267 4.80 -3.59 19.31
C LYS A 267 5.67 -2.82 18.30
N PRO A 268 6.97 -2.60 18.61
CA PRO A 268 7.84 -1.74 17.82
C PRO A 268 8.27 -2.40 16.51
N LEU A 269 7.32 -2.52 15.58
CA LEU A 269 7.53 -2.97 14.21
C LEU A 269 8.11 -1.83 13.37
N MET A 270 9.36 -1.47 13.64
CA MET A 270 10.08 -0.42 12.94
C MET A 270 11.34 -1.01 12.30
N PHE A 271 11.51 -0.76 11.00
CA PHE A 271 12.58 -1.37 10.20
C PHE A 271 13.21 -0.34 9.27
N LYS A 272 14.34 -0.72 8.66
CA LYS A 272 14.99 0.02 7.58
C LYS A 272 15.31 -0.95 6.45
N SER A 273 14.78 -0.71 5.25
CA SER A 273 14.95 -1.63 4.11
C SER A 273 14.49 -0.99 2.81
N LEU A 274 15.10 -1.35 1.68
CA LEU A 274 14.53 -1.04 0.37
C LEU A 274 13.38 -2.00 0.01
N HIS A 275 13.36 -3.20 0.59
CA HIS A 275 12.40 -4.27 0.31
C HIS A 275 11.35 -4.36 1.42
N ALA A 276 10.39 -3.43 1.41
CA ALA A 276 9.37 -3.33 2.46
C ALA A 276 8.52 -4.59 2.55
N ASN A 277 7.98 -5.10 1.43
CA ASN A 277 7.16 -6.32 1.44
C ASN A 277 7.91 -7.52 2.02
N ALA A 278 9.20 -7.64 1.69
CA ALA A 278 10.04 -8.72 2.20
C ALA A 278 10.19 -8.66 3.74
N ILE A 279 10.40 -7.45 4.29
CA ILE A 279 10.47 -7.25 5.74
C ILE A 279 9.13 -7.52 6.41
N LEU A 280 8.05 -6.97 5.85
CA LEU A 280 6.71 -7.15 6.39
C LEU A 280 6.35 -8.63 6.49
N PHE A 281 6.59 -9.36 5.41
CA PHE A 281 6.29 -10.80 5.30
C PHE A 281 7.16 -11.67 6.21
N THR A 282 8.45 -11.37 6.33
CA THR A 282 9.40 -12.28 7.00
C THR A 282 9.69 -11.92 8.45
N GLN A 283 9.48 -10.66 8.86
CA GLN A 283 9.93 -10.13 10.15
C GLN A 283 8.87 -9.32 10.91
N ALA A 284 7.90 -8.68 10.25
CA ALA A 284 6.98 -7.75 10.92
C ALA A 284 5.68 -8.41 11.40
N ILE A 285 4.93 -9.04 10.48
CA ILE A 285 3.59 -9.56 10.77
C ILE A 285 3.54 -11.08 10.64
N PRO A 286 2.78 -11.78 11.53
CA PRO A 286 2.72 -13.24 11.53
C PRO A 286 1.64 -13.81 10.60
N TYR A 287 1.00 -12.98 9.79
CA TYR A 287 -0.12 -13.34 8.91
C TYR A 287 0.09 -12.79 7.50
N ASN A 288 -0.69 -13.29 6.54
CA ASN A 288 -0.62 -12.87 5.13
C ASN A 288 -1.20 -11.46 4.90
N PHE A 289 -0.86 -10.80 3.80
CA PHE A 289 -1.40 -9.48 3.43
C PHE A 289 -1.28 -9.27 1.91
N HIS A 290 -1.99 -8.32 1.30
CA HIS A 290 -1.76 -7.97 -0.12
C HIS A 290 -0.41 -7.27 -0.29
N PRO A 291 0.56 -7.78 -1.08
CA PRO A 291 1.76 -7.01 -1.36
C PRO A 291 1.40 -5.75 -2.18
N LYS A 292 1.96 -4.61 -1.80
CA LYS A 292 1.77 -3.33 -2.51
C LYS A 292 3.10 -2.86 -3.09
N MET A 293 3.20 -1.63 -3.57
CA MET A 293 4.27 -1.21 -4.48
C MET A 293 5.58 -0.83 -3.76
N GLU A 294 5.66 -1.02 -2.44
CA GLU A 294 6.76 -0.70 -1.51
C GLU A 294 7.06 0.80 -1.38
N TRP A 295 7.39 1.47 -2.49
CA TRP A 295 7.81 2.88 -2.52
C TRP A 295 7.12 3.67 -3.64
N PRO A 296 6.79 4.95 -3.41
CA PRO A 296 5.95 5.74 -4.32
C PRO A 296 6.63 6.04 -5.67
N ASP A 297 7.96 5.99 -5.77
CA ASP A 297 8.68 6.21 -7.02
C ASP A 297 8.51 5.07 -8.03
N ARG A 298 8.12 3.87 -7.59
CA ARG A 298 7.71 2.79 -8.51
C ARG A 298 6.42 3.17 -9.25
N PHE A 299 5.50 3.87 -8.59
CA PHE A 299 4.29 4.41 -9.24
C PHE A 299 4.63 5.53 -10.21
N ALA A 300 5.45 6.50 -9.79
CA ALA A 300 5.80 7.65 -10.61
C ALA A 300 6.46 7.22 -11.92
N ARG A 301 7.32 6.19 -11.87
CA ARG A 301 7.91 5.57 -13.07
C ARG A 301 6.84 4.95 -13.98
N ALA A 302 5.88 4.22 -13.42
CA ALA A 302 4.79 3.61 -14.19
C ALA A 302 3.85 4.62 -14.88
N LEU A 303 3.78 5.86 -14.39
CA LEU A 303 3.02 6.93 -15.05
C LEU A 303 3.76 7.59 -16.23
N LEU A 304 5.10 7.51 -16.25
CA LEU A 304 5.94 8.13 -17.27
C LEU A 304 6.19 7.22 -18.49
N ASP A 305 5.86 5.92 -18.37
CA ASP A 305 6.04 4.85 -19.36
C ASP A 305 4.73 4.42 -20.06
#